data_AF-A0A6G3X711-F1
#
_entry.id   AF-A0A6G3X711-F1
#
_cell.length_a   1.000
_cell.length_b   1.000
_cell.length_c   1.000
_cell.angle_alpha   90.00
_cell.angle_beta   90.00
_cell.angle_gamma   90.00
#
_symmetry.space_group_name_H-M   'P 1'
#
loop_
_entity.id
_entity.type
_entity.pdbx_description
1 polymer ?
#
loop_
_entity_poly.entity_id
_entity_poly.type
_entity_poly.pdbx_seq_one_letter_code
_entity_poly.pdbx_strand_id
1 'polypeptide(L)'
;VDIAAAAPKARKIALHMARTARPAGATAAEVALSGSDSEVVEYVRTGREQARRLDEFDRVSQLAWDSEYDAVRTAAQAALGKDASAVRAFLETGQHQAAATDYRIRVVQLMNGAGPGVKKDAQAALDAGTTEALRDFIAKGYYSARSTDERVRAVQLMESGGP
;
A
#
# COMPACT_ATOMS: atom_id res chain seq x y z
N VAL A 1 17.86 -9.48 28.87
CA VAL A 1 18.11 -10.25 27.63
C VAL A 1 19.60 -10.40 27.47
N ASP A 2 20.09 -11.61 27.28
CA ASP A 2 21.49 -11.83 26.91
C ASP A 2 21.71 -11.29 25.48
N ILE A 3 22.48 -10.20 25.37
CA ILE A 3 22.74 -9.50 24.11
C ILE A 3 23.56 -10.37 23.17
N ALA A 4 24.59 -11.06 23.69
CA ALA A 4 25.47 -11.90 22.89
C ALA A 4 24.70 -13.07 22.27
N ALA A 5 23.79 -13.68 23.04
CA ALA A 5 22.93 -14.75 22.52
C ALA A 5 21.85 -14.25 21.53
N ALA A 6 21.35 -13.01 21.68
CA ALA A 6 20.28 -12.46 20.86
C ALA A 6 20.76 -11.84 19.54
N ALA A 7 21.98 -11.30 19.52
CA ALA A 7 22.49 -10.52 18.39
C ALA A 7 22.50 -11.26 17.05
N PRO A 8 22.87 -12.56 16.94
CA PRO A 8 22.84 -13.26 15.66
C PRO A 8 21.44 -13.34 15.04
N LYS A 9 20.40 -13.53 15.87
CA LYS A 9 19.00 -13.53 15.41
C LYS A 9 18.56 -12.11 15.03
N ALA A 10 18.95 -11.11 15.82
CA ALA A 10 18.63 -9.73 15.56
C ALA A 10 19.23 -9.21 14.24
N ARG A 11 20.49 -9.57 13.94
CA ARG A 11 21.13 -9.27 12.64
C ARG A 11 20.41 -9.90 11.46
N LYS A 12 19.91 -11.14 11.59
CA LYS A 12 19.08 -11.76 10.53
C LYS A 12 17.79 -10.98 10.28
N ILE A 13 17.13 -10.53 11.35
CA ILE A 13 15.91 -9.70 11.24
C ILE A 13 16.25 -8.37 10.56
N ALA A 14 17.29 -7.67 11.00
CA ALA A 14 17.71 -6.41 10.41
C ALA A 14 18.10 -6.56 8.93
N LEU A 15 18.83 -7.63 8.54
CA LEU A 15 19.14 -7.91 7.13
C LEU A 15 17.89 -8.12 6.27
N HIS A 16 16.88 -8.81 6.80
CA HIS A 16 15.60 -8.96 6.10
C HIS A 16 14.93 -7.60 5.93
N MET A 17 14.82 -6.83 7.01
CA MET A 17 14.17 -5.51 6.98
C MET A 17 14.90 -4.50 6.08
N ALA A 18 16.23 -4.49 6.05
CA ALA A 18 17.00 -3.64 5.14
C ALA A 18 16.62 -3.84 3.66
N ARG A 19 16.15 -5.05 3.30
CA ARG A 19 15.77 -5.40 1.93
C ARG A 19 14.28 -5.26 1.63
N THR A 20 13.43 -5.41 2.64
CA THR A 20 11.97 -5.54 2.44
C THR A 20 11.16 -4.41 3.05
N ALA A 21 11.74 -3.63 3.97
CA ALA A 21 11.05 -2.55 4.63
C ALA A 21 10.90 -1.33 3.71
N ARG A 22 10.01 -0.43 4.11
CA ARG A 22 9.87 0.91 3.54
C ARG A 22 11.08 1.78 3.92
N PRO A 23 11.27 2.97 3.29
CA PRO A 23 12.52 3.71 3.35
C PRO A 23 13.06 3.97 4.78
N ALA A 24 12.22 4.38 5.72
CA ALA A 24 12.66 4.62 7.09
C ALA A 24 13.01 3.29 7.80
N GLY A 25 12.18 2.25 7.60
CA GLY A 25 12.43 0.90 8.11
C GLY A 25 13.74 0.26 7.61
N ALA A 26 14.06 0.45 6.32
CA ALA A 26 15.27 -0.06 5.69
C ALA A 26 16.50 0.69 6.22
N THR A 27 16.43 2.03 6.25
CA THR A 27 17.49 2.89 6.80
C THR A 27 17.79 2.54 8.26
N ALA A 28 16.75 2.39 9.09
CA ALA A 28 16.92 2.02 10.50
C ALA A 28 17.57 0.64 10.67
N ALA A 29 17.27 -0.30 9.76
CA ALA A 29 17.90 -1.61 9.76
C ALA A 29 19.38 -1.54 9.39
N GLU A 30 19.73 -0.74 8.38
CA GLU A 30 21.12 -0.54 7.93
C GLU A 30 21.97 0.12 9.02
N VAL A 31 21.45 1.15 9.67
CA VAL A 31 22.10 1.80 10.83
C VAL A 31 22.32 0.79 11.97
N ALA A 32 21.33 -0.06 12.24
CA ALA A 32 21.47 -1.09 13.27
C ALA A 32 22.52 -2.16 12.89
N LEU A 33 22.67 -2.47 11.60
CA LEU A 33 23.64 -3.47 11.11
C LEU A 33 25.08 -2.96 11.15
N SER A 34 25.30 -1.65 10.95
CA SER A 34 26.62 -1.02 11.08
C SER A 34 27.04 -0.82 12.54
N GLY A 35 26.12 -1.00 13.48
CA GLY A 35 26.37 -0.88 14.91
C GLY A 35 26.76 -2.17 15.64
N SER A 36 26.83 -2.02 16.95
CA SER A 36 27.11 -3.03 17.97
C SER A 36 25.98 -4.08 18.10
N ASP A 37 26.29 -5.17 18.79
CA ASP A 37 25.31 -6.20 19.14
C ASP A 37 24.16 -5.67 20.02
N SER A 38 24.43 -4.68 20.87
CA SER A 38 23.38 -3.98 21.61
C SER A 38 22.45 -3.18 20.70
N GLU A 39 22.99 -2.50 19.68
CA GLU A 39 22.20 -1.65 18.77
C GLU A 39 21.29 -2.47 17.87
N VAL A 40 21.76 -3.60 17.32
CA VAL A 40 20.91 -4.46 16.51
C VAL A 40 19.82 -5.15 17.34
N VAL A 41 20.11 -5.48 18.60
CA VAL A 41 19.09 -6.00 19.52
C VAL A 41 18.08 -4.91 19.89
N GLU A 42 18.52 -3.67 20.09
CA GLU A 42 17.63 -2.55 20.41
C GLU A 42 16.75 -2.15 19.22
N TYR A 43 17.30 -2.15 18.01
CA TYR A 43 16.52 -2.02 16.77
C TYR A 43 15.36 -3.03 16.73
N VAL A 44 15.64 -4.28 17.12
CA VAL A 44 14.63 -5.32 17.14
C VAL A 44 13.55 -5.09 18.19
N ARG A 45 13.87 -4.42 19.31
CA ARG A 45 12.91 -4.11 20.38
C ARG A 45 12.06 -2.90 20.07
N THR A 46 12.68 -1.80 19.66
CA THR A 46 12.03 -0.49 19.59
C THR A 46 12.23 0.19 18.24
N GLY A 47 13.41 0.05 17.63
CA GLY A 47 13.76 0.74 16.38
C GLY A 47 12.83 0.42 15.20
N ARG A 48 12.38 -0.84 15.04
CA ARG A 48 11.41 -1.21 14.00
C ARG A 48 10.09 -0.45 14.12
N GLU A 49 9.57 -0.33 15.33
CA GLU A 49 8.30 0.35 15.57
C GLU A 49 8.41 1.86 15.35
N GLN A 50 9.53 2.46 15.71
CA GLN A 50 9.80 3.87 15.43
C GLN A 50 9.89 4.13 13.92
N ALA A 51 10.65 3.32 13.21
CA ALA A 51 10.80 3.44 11.76
C ALA A 51 9.47 3.20 11.02
N ARG A 52 8.67 2.21 11.45
CA ARG A 52 7.33 1.98 10.93
C ARG A 52 6.44 3.22 11.07
N ARG A 53 6.46 3.89 12.22
CA ARG A 53 5.67 5.11 12.43
C ARG A 53 6.06 6.25 11.49
N LEU A 54 7.34 6.39 11.19
CA LEU A 54 7.82 7.38 10.22
C LEU A 54 7.31 7.03 8.81
N ASP A 55 7.45 5.78 8.38
CA ASP A 55 6.93 5.33 7.09
C ASP A 55 5.39 5.45 6.98
N GLU A 56 4.66 5.22 8.07
CA GLU A 56 3.20 5.40 8.16
C GLU A 56 2.84 6.89 8.04
N PHE A 57 3.50 7.78 8.78
CA PHE A 57 3.27 9.21 8.74
C PHE A 57 3.54 9.79 7.35
N ASP A 58 4.65 9.39 6.71
CA ASP A 58 5.00 9.81 5.36
C ASP A 58 3.93 9.37 4.36
N ARG A 59 3.43 8.13 4.49
CA ARG A 59 2.38 7.61 3.62
C ARG A 59 1.07 8.37 3.78
N VAL A 60 0.66 8.70 5.01
CA VAL A 60 -0.56 9.48 5.24
C VAL A 60 -0.37 10.92 4.75
N SER A 61 0.83 11.49 4.90
CA SER A 61 1.16 12.81 4.35
C SER A 61 1.03 12.84 2.83
N GLN A 62 1.53 11.83 2.12
CA GLN A 62 1.33 11.69 0.68
C GLN A 62 -0.17 11.63 0.33
N LEU A 63 -0.95 10.82 1.05
CA LEU A 63 -2.40 10.74 0.81
C LEU A 63 -3.14 12.05 1.09
N ALA A 64 -2.65 12.88 2.00
CA ALA A 64 -3.22 14.19 2.30
C ALA A 64 -3.09 15.19 1.14
N TRP A 65 -2.05 15.07 0.30
CA TRP A 65 -1.78 15.97 -0.82
C TRP A 65 -2.16 15.37 -2.17
N ASP A 66 -1.81 14.11 -2.39
CA ASP A 66 -1.77 13.51 -3.73
C ASP A 66 -2.93 12.54 -4.00
N SER A 67 -3.77 12.24 -3.00
CA SER A 67 -4.91 11.35 -3.21
C SER A 67 -5.85 11.95 -4.26
N GLU A 68 -6.30 11.12 -5.21
CA GLU A 68 -7.31 11.49 -6.21
C GLU A 68 -8.67 11.79 -5.57
N TYR A 69 -8.94 11.22 -4.39
CA TYR A 69 -10.19 11.39 -3.65
C TYR A 69 -10.07 12.49 -2.59
N ASP A 70 -10.94 13.49 -2.69
CA ASP A 70 -10.97 14.63 -1.76
C ASP A 70 -11.30 14.21 -0.32
N ALA A 71 -12.24 13.27 -0.16
CA ALA A 71 -12.59 12.71 1.14
C ALA A 71 -11.39 12.04 1.83
N VAL A 72 -10.53 11.37 1.05
CA VAL A 72 -9.31 10.74 1.57
C VAL A 72 -8.28 11.80 1.97
N ARG A 73 -8.10 12.86 1.17
CA ARG A 73 -7.20 13.96 1.53
C ARG A 73 -7.61 14.60 2.87
N THR A 74 -8.89 14.92 3.02
CA THR A 74 -9.45 15.48 4.25
C THR A 74 -9.27 14.54 5.44
N ALA A 75 -9.59 13.26 5.28
CA ALA A 75 -9.45 12.27 6.35
C ALA A 75 -7.98 12.01 6.72
N ALA A 76 -7.06 12.06 5.76
CA ALA A 76 -5.62 11.96 6.01
C ALA A 76 -5.10 13.14 6.84
N GLN A 77 -5.48 14.38 6.49
CA GLN A 77 -5.14 15.58 7.27
C GLN A 77 -5.66 15.48 8.71
N ALA A 78 -6.89 15.01 8.89
CA ALA A 78 -7.48 14.80 10.21
C ALA A 78 -6.74 13.71 11.03
N ALA A 79 -6.21 12.68 10.38
CA ALA A 79 -5.43 11.63 11.04
C ALA A 79 -4.03 12.14 11.46
N LEU A 80 -3.36 12.92 10.60
CA LEU A 80 -2.04 13.51 10.89
C LEU A 80 -2.07 14.49 12.06
N GLY A 81 -3.20 15.17 12.29
CA GLY A 81 -3.39 16.08 13.43
C GLY A 81 -3.63 15.39 14.78
N LYS A 82 -3.60 14.05 14.84
CA LYS A 82 -3.87 13.25 16.06
C LYS A 82 -2.60 12.54 16.53
N ASP A 83 -2.68 11.23 16.76
CA ASP A 83 -1.59 10.39 17.26
C ASP A 83 -1.24 9.28 16.27
N ALA A 84 -0.17 8.54 16.58
CA ALA A 84 0.30 7.43 15.73
C ALA A 84 -0.75 6.31 15.57
N SER A 85 -1.66 6.13 16.55
CA SER A 85 -2.75 5.16 16.45
C SER A 85 -3.76 5.59 15.40
N ALA A 86 -4.11 6.89 15.37
CA ALA A 86 -4.99 7.45 14.36
C ALA A 86 -4.40 7.36 12.94
N VAL A 87 -3.09 7.65 12.78
CA VAL A 87 -2.37 7.48 11.51
C VAL A 87 -2.46 6.02 11.02
N ARG A 88 -2.21 5.05 11.91
CA ARG A 88 -2.33 3.63 11.56
C ARG A 88 -3.77 3.24 11.22
N ALA A 89 -4.73 3.61 12.07
CA ALA A 89 -6.14 3.28 11.85
C ALA A 89 -6.66 3.85 10.53
N PHE A 90 -6.22 5.05 10.16
CA PHE A 90 -6.50 5.64 8.86
C PHE A 90 -5.94 4.80 7.71
N LEU A 91 -4.68 4.37 7.77
CA LEU A 91 -4.09 3.51 6.75
C LEU A 91 -4.77 2.14 6.65
N GLU A 92 -5.19 1.57 7.78
CA GLU A 92 -5.82 0.24 7.80
C GLU A 92 -7.26 0.27 7.29
N THR A 93 -8.05 1.26 7.72
CA THR A 93 -9.50 1.28 7.45
C THR A 93 -10.02 2.66 7.04
N GLY A 94 -9.55 3.73 7.67
CA GLY A 94 -10.12 5.08 7.50
C GLY A 94 -10.03 5.63 6.07
N GLN A 95 -8.94 5.37 5.35
CA GLN A 95 -8.79 5.80 3.95
C GLN A 95 -9.84 5.15 3.04
N HIS A 96 -10.18 3.89 3.29
CA HIS A 96 -11.14 3.15 2.48
C HIS A 96 -12.58 3.57 2.82
N GLN A 97 -12.87 3.80 4.10
CA GLN A 97 -14.14 4.36 4.53
C GLN A 97 -14.40 5.73 3.92
N ALA A 98 -13.38 6.59 3.90
CA ALA A 98 -13.46 7.91 3.26
C ALA A 98 -13.72 7.80 1.75
N ALA A 99 -13.06 6.86 1.07
CA ALA A 99 -13.20 6.63 -0.37
C ALA A 99 -14.46 5.83 -0.79
N ALA A 100 -15.32 5.41 0.14
CA ALA A 100 -16.37 4.43 -0.16
C ALA A 100 -17.37 4.92 -1.23
N THR A 101 -17.70 6.21 -1.24
CA THR A 101 -18.55 6.81 -2.28
C THR A 101 -17.81 6.88 -3.62
N ASP A 102 -16.56 7.34 -3.61
CA ASP A 102 -15.73 7.43 -4.81
C ASP A 102 -15.49 6.06 -5.47
N TYR A 103 -15.30 5.01 -4.66
CA TYR A 103 -15.19 3.65 -5.16
C TYR A 103 -16.48 3.21 -5.86
N ARG A 104 -17.67 3.47 -5.31
CA ARG A 104 -18.94 3.16 -5.99
C ARG A 104 -19.04 3.87 -7.33
N ILE A 105 -18.69 5.15 -7.38
CA ILE A 105 -18.67 5.93 -8.63
C ILE A 105 -17.70 5.31 -9.62
N ARG A 106 -16.48 4.95 -9.19
CA ARG A 106 -15.47 4.34 -10.06
C ARG A 106 -15.92 2.98 -10.60
N VAL A 107 -16.59 2.15 -9.80
CA VAL A 107 -17.17 0.88 -10.26
C VAL A 107 -18.18 1.13 -11.37
N VAL A 108 -19.12 2.06 -11.18
CA VAL A 108 -20.11 2.41 -12.21
C VAL A 108 -19.44 2.96 -13.48
N GLN A 109 -18.40 3.78 -13.34
CA GLN A 109 -17.62 4.27 -14.50
C GLN A 109 -16.97 3.13 -15.27
N LEU A 110 -16.40 2.13 -14.58
CA LEU A 110 -15.79 0.95 -15.20
C LEU A 110 -16.82 0.03 -15.87
N MET A 111 -18.10 0.11 -15.50
CA MET A 111 -19.18 -0.61 -16.20
C MET A 111 -19.53 -0.01 -17.56
N ASN A 112 -19.27 1.29 -17.76
CA ASN A 112 -19.59 1.98 -19.00
C ASN A 112 -18.68 1.49 -20.13
N GLY A 113 -19.27 0.93 -21.20
CA GLY A 113 -18.53 0.35 -22.32
C GLY A 113 -17.91 -1.03 -22.04
N ALA A 114 -18.02 -1.55 -20.82
CA ALA A 114 -17.50 -2.88 -20.46
C ALA A 114 -18.32 -4.04 -21.06
N GLY A 115 -17.64 -5.15 -21.31
CA GLY A 115 -18.26 -6.40 -21.73
C GLY A 115 -19.12 -7.06 -20.63
N PRO A 116 -19.95 -8.06 -20.98
CA PRO A 116 -20.91 -8.67 -20.04
C PRO A 116 -20.29 -9.23 -18.75
N GLY A 117 -19.09 -9.81 -18.81
CA GLY A 117 -18.39 -10.34 -17.64
C GLY A 117 -18.02 -9.25 -16.63
N VAL A 118 -17.38 -8.18 -17.10
CA VAL A 118 -17.00 -7.04 -16.25
C VAL A 118 -18.24 -6.36 -15.66
N LYS A 119 -19.32 -6.21 -16.44
CA LYS A 119 -20.59 -5.67 -15.93
C LYS A 119 -21.20 -6.54 -14.84
N LYS A 120 -21.17 -7.87 -14.99
CA LYS A 120 -21.65 -8.81 -13.98
C LYS A 120 -20.84 -8.70 -12.68
N ASP A 121 -19.51 -8.69 -12.78
CA ASP A 121 -18.63 -8.62 -11.61
C ASP A 121 -18.74 -7.26 -10.89
N ALA A 122 -18.90 -6.17 -11.65
CA ALA A 122 -19.15 -4.84 -11.12
C ALA A 122 -20.46 -4.77 -10.34
N GLN A 123 -21.54 -5.33 -10.92
CA GLN A 123 -22.85 -5.36 -10.26
C GLN A 123 -22.77 -6.18 -8.97
N ALA A 124 -22.09 -7.33 -8.97
CA ALA A 124 -21.90 -8.13 -7.76
C ALA A 124 -21.13 -7.36 -6.67
N ALA A 125 -20.14 -6.52 -7.05
CA ALA A 125 -19.43 -5.66 -6.10
C ALA A 125 -20.32 -4.55 -5.53
N LEU A 126 -21.19 -3.95 -6.35
CA LEU A 126 -22.17 -2.95 -5.90
C LEU A 126 -23.21 -3.57 -4.96
N ASP A 127 -23.74 -4.74 -5.30
CA ASP A 127 -24.76 -5.46 -4.53
C ASP A 127 -24.23 -5.94 -3.16
N ALA A 128 -22.95 -6.32 -3.08
CA ALA A 128 -22.31 -6.66 -1.82
C ALA A 128 -22.29 -5.48 -0.84
N GLY A 129 -22.27 -4.23 -1.35
CA GLY A 129 -22.39 -3.02 -0.56
C GLY A 129 -21.19 -2.69 0.34
N THR A 130 -20.13 -3.51 0.33
CA THR A 130 -18.93 -3.33 1.15
C THR A 130 -17.82 -2.60 0.41
N THR A 131 -17.03 -1.80 1.12
CA THR A 131 -15.89 -1.07 0.55
C THR A 131 -14.83 -2.01 0.01
N GLU A 132 -14.65 -3.16 0.65
CA GLU A 132 -13.73 -4.22 0.24
C GLU A 132 -14.12 -4.80 -1.11
N ALA A 133 -15.40 -5.14 -1.33
CA ALA A 133 -15.87 -5.67 -2.60
C ALA A 133 -15.66 -4.67 -3.76
N LEU A 134 -15.95 -3.39 -3.50
CA LEU A 134 -15.72 -2.32 -4.48
C LEU A 134 -14.22 -2.17 -4.80
N ARG A 135 -13.36 -2.13 -3.78
CA ARG A 135 -11.91 -2.01 -3.93
C ARG A 135 -11.34 -3.19 -4.70
N ASP A 136 -11.76 -4.40 -4.37
CA ASP A 136 -11.27 -5.62 -5.01
C ASP A 136 -11.68 -5.69 -6.49
N PHE A 137 -12.89 -5.24 -6.83
CA PHE A 137 -13.30 -5.10 -8.22
C PHE A 137 -12.45 -4.06 -8.96
N ILE A 138 -12.27 -2.87 -8.39
CA ILE A 138 -11.45 -1.80 -9.00
C ILE A 138 -10.02 -2.30 -9.23
N ALA A 139 -9.42 -2.97 -8.24
CA ALA A 139 -8.08 -3.52 -8.36
C ALA A 139 -7.98 -4.56 -9.48
N LYS A 140 -8.90 -5.53 -9.52
CA LYS A 140 -8.96 -6.55 -10.60
C LYS A 140 -9.13 -5.92 -11.98
N GLY A 141 -9.99 -4.90 -12.10
CA GLY A 141 -10.20 -4.15 -13.34
C GLY A 141 -8.91 -3.53 -13.87
N TYR A 142 -8.13 -2.89 -13.00
CA TYR A 142 -6.82 -2.32 -13.36
C TYR A 142 -5.84 -3.37 -13.89
N TYR A 143 -5.73 -4.54 -13.24
CA TYR A 143 -4.82 -5.59 -13.70
C TYR A 143 -5.23 -6.20 -15.04
N SER A 144 -6.52 -6.42 -15.25
CA SER A 144 -7.06 -6.97 -16.50
C SER A 144 -6.84 -6.02 -17.68
N ALA A 145 -7.11 -4.71 -17.47
CA ALA A 145 -6.89 -3.68 -18.48
C ALA A 145 -5.41 -3.61 -18.88
N ARG A 146 -4.50 -3.54 -17.90
CA ARG A 146 -3.06 -3.48 -18.16
C ARG A 146 -2.54 -4.71 -18.92
N SER A 147 -2.97 -5.91 -18.53
CA SER A 147 -2.58 -7.14 -19.22
C SER A 147 -3.09 -7.18 -20.67
N THR A 148 -4.26 -6.60 -20.93
CA THR A 148 -4.81 -6.49 -22.28
C THR A 148 -4.03 -5.47 -23.11
N ASP A 149 -3.72 -4.30 -22.56
CA ASP A 149 -2.92 -3.26 -23.22
C ASP A 149 -1.51 -3.74 -23.55
N GLU A 150 -0.86 -4.45 -22.63
CA GLU A 150 0.46 -5.06 -22.84
C GLU A 150 0.43 -6.11 -23.97
N ARG A 151 -0.64 -6.93 -24.05
CA ARG A 151 -0.84 -7.88 -25.16
C ARG A 151 -1.07 -7.19 -26.49
N VAL A 152 -1.92 -6.17 -26.53
CA VAL A 152 -2.18 -5.40 -27.77
C VAL A 152 -0.90 -4.72 -28.24
N ARG A 153 -0.12 -4.10 -27.33
CA ARG A 153 1.18 -3.51 -27.66
C ARG A 153 2.17 -4.56 -28.17
N ALA A 154 2.21 -5.76 -27.58
CA ALA A 154 3.05 -6.85 -28.06
C ALA A 154 2.66 -7.31 -29.48
N VAL A 155 1.36 -7.44 -29.77
CA VAL A 155 0.86 -7.77 -31.12
C VAL A 155 1.21 -6.65 -32.12
N GLN A 156 1.01 -5.38 -31.75
CA GLN A 156 1.38 -4.24 -32.61
C GLN A 156 2.88 -4.14 -32.87
N LEU A 157 3.73 -4.51 -31.91
CA LEU A 157 5.18 -4.60 -32.10
C LEU A 157 5.58 -5.76 -33.02
N MET A 158 4.86 -6.89 -32.97
CA MET A 158 5.05 -7.99 -33.93
C MET A 158 4.58 -7.61 -35.33
N GLU A 159 3.51 -6.82 -35.46
CA GLU A 159 2.95 -6.38 -36.75
C GLU A 159 3.73 -5.22 -37.39
N SER A 160 4.37 -4.35 -36.60
CA SER A 160 5.23 -3.25 -37.08
C SER A 160 6.71 -3.64 -37.19
N GLY A 161 7.05 -4.88 -36.81
CA GLY A 161 8.42 -5.38 -36.65
C GLY A 161 8.94 -6.29 -37.76
N GLY A 162 8.43 -6.23 -38.99
CA GLY A 162 9.14 -6.90 -40.08
C GLY A 162 8.77 -6.46 -41.49
N PRO A 163 9.67 -6.65 -42.48
CA PRO A 163 11.15 -6.65 -42.48
C PRO A 163 11.76 -5.25 -42.70
#